data_AF-A0A858R083-F1
#
_entry.id   AF-A0A858R083-F1
#
_cell.length_a   1.000
_cell.length_b   1.000
_cell.length_c   1.000
_cell.angle_alpha   90.00
_cell.angle_beta   90.00
_cell.angle_gamma   90.00
#
_symmetry.space_group_name_H-M   'P 1'
#
loop_
_entity.id
_entity.type
_entity.pdbx_description
1 polymer ?
#
loop_
_entity_poly.entity_id
_entity_poly.type
_entity_poly.pdbx_seq_one_letter_code
_entity_poly.pdbx_strand_id
1 'polypeptide(L)' 'MNDLTTDELGVLVSVFERAGIAEDGSVEGTLFKLVKSTHSERLELESMDFDDCAGGACKL' A
#
# COMPACT_ATOMS: atom_id res chain seq x y z
N MET A 1 -3.04 -16.18 -4.42
CA MET A 1 -2.94 -14.86 -5.10
C MET A 1 -1.47 -14.50 -5.02
N ASN A 2 -0.78 -14.21 -6.13
CA ASN A 2 0.63 -13.81 -6.05
C ASN A 2 0.75 -12.63 -5.09
N ASP A 3 1.71 -12.69 -4.17
CA ASP A 3 2.03 -11.57 -3.30
C ASP A 3 2.72 -10.53 -4.19
N LEU A 4 2.05 -9.41 -4.43
CA LEU A 4 2.65 -8.27 -5.14
C LEU A 4 3.55 -7.53 -4.15
N THR A 5 4.74 -7.18 -4.62
CA THR A 5 5.65 -6.28 -3.88
C THR A 5 5.08 -4.86 -3.81
N THR A 6 5.58 -4.06 -2.88
CA THR A 6 5.15 -2.66 -2.73
C THR A 6 5.41 -1.86 -4.01
N ASP A 7 6.57 -2.04 -4.66
CA ASP A 7 6.86 -1.43 -5.95
C ASP A 7 5.86 -1.81 -7.05
N GLU A 8 5.51 -3.10 -7.15
CA GLU A 8 4.53 -3.58 -8.14
C GLU A 8 3.14 -3.00 -7.88
N LEU A 9 2.74 -2.87 -6.60
CA LEU A 9 1.50 -2.19 -6.22
C LEU A 9 1.53 -0.71 -6.62
N GLY A 10 2.66 -0.02 -6.43
CA GLY A 10 2.84 1.37 -6.84
C GLY A 10 2.75 1.56 -8.36
N VAL A 11 3.28 0.61 -9.14
CA VAL A 11 3.13 0.58 -10.60
C VAL A 11 1.66 0.42 -10.99
N LEU A 12 0.92 -0.46 -10.32
CA LEU A 12 -0.52 -0.65 -10.59
C LEU A 12 -1.33 0.60 -10.27
N VAL A 13 -1.09 1.24 -9.12
CA VAL A 13 -1.69 2.55 -8.79
C VAL A 13 -1.46 3.56 -9.92
N SER A 14 -0.21 3.68 -10.38
CA SER A 14 0.17 4.58 -11.47
C SER A 14 -0.49 4.25 -12.82
N VAL A 15 -0.84 2.98 -13.04
CA VAL A 15 -1.58 2.55 -14.24
C VAL A 15 -3.05 2.99 -14.15
N PHE A 16 -3.71 2.79 -13.01
CA PHE A 16 -5.10 3.23 -12.79
C PHE A 16 -5.25 4.75 -12.93
N GLU A 17 -4.31 5.51 -12.36
CA GLU A 17 -4.30 6.98 -12.45
C GLU A 17 -4.14 7.46 -13.90
N ARG A 18 -3.19 6.88 -14.65
CA ARG A 18 -2.99 7.22 -16.07
C ARG A 18 -4.16 6.82 -16.95
N ALA A 19 -4.86 5.75 -16.60
CA ALA A 19 -6.08 5.33 -17.28
C ALA A 19 -7.29 6.22 -16.94
N GLY A 20 -7.16 7.14 -15.97
CA GLY A 20 -8.25 8.03 -15.56
C GLY A 20 -9.37 7.30 -14.83
N ILE A 21 -9.08 6.16 -14.19
CA ILE A 21 -10.08 5.39 -13.46
C ILE A 21 -10.44 6.13 -12.17
N ALA A 22 -11.72 6.46 -12.04
CA ALA A 22 -12.25 7.06 -10.82
C ALA A 22 -12.41 6.01 -9.72
N GLU A 23 -12.20 6.41 -8.47
CA GLU A 23 -12.48 5.62 -7.27
C GLU A 23 -14.00 5.57 -6.99
N ASP A 24 -14.79 5.08 -7.94
CA ASP A 24 -16.25 4.98 -7.85
C ASP A 24 -16.72 3.55 -7.49
N GLY A 25 -17.95 3.19 -7.86
CA GLY A 25 -18.55 1.87 -7.63
C GLY A 25 -18.41 0.90 -8.81
N SER A 26 -17.69 1.28 -9.88
CA SER A 26 -17.34 0.37 -10.97
C SER A 26 -16.40 -0.74 -10.47
N VAL A 27 -16.24 -1.78 -11.29
CA VAL A 27 -15.34 -2.90 -10.96
C VAL A 27 -13.89 -2.39 -10.89
N GLU A 28 -13.51 -1.57 -11.85
CA GLU A 28 -12.19 -0.94 -11.97
C GLU A 28 -11.94 0.03 -10.80
N GLY A 29 -12.92 0.87 -10.45
CA GLY A 29 -12.82 1.79 -9.32
C GLY A 29 -12.74 1.09 -7.97
N THR A 30 -13.44 -0.03 -7.81
CA THR A 30 -13.36 -0.88 -6.62
C THR A 30 -11.99 -1.54 -6.50
N LEU A 31 -11.46 -2.06 -7.62
CA LEU A 31 -10.13 -2.65 -7.65
C LEU A 31 -9.04 -1.60 -7.40
N PHE A 32 -9.19 -0.39 -7.95
CA PHE A 32 -8.26 0.71 -7.72
C PHE A 32 -8.18 1.08 -6.24
N LYS A 33 -9.34 1.22 -5.56
CA LYS A 33 -9.40 1.44 -4.10
C LYS A 33 -8.66 0.35 -3.31
N LEU A 34 -8.88 -0.92 -3.68
CA LEU A 34 -8.24 -2.04 -3.02
C LEU A 34 -6.72 -1.98 -3.16
N VAL A 35 -6.22 -1.83 -4.39
CA VAL A 35 -4.78 -1.77 -4.68
C VAL A 35 -4.13 -0.58 -3.96
N LYS A 36 -4.80 0.58 -3.94
CA LYS A 36 -4.32 1.79 -3.27
C LYS A 36 -4.28 1.63 -1.75
N SER A 37 -5.28 0.99 -1.15
CA SER A 37 -5.28 0.64 0.27
C SER A 37 -4.11 -0.28 0.60
N THR A 38 -3.98 -1.39 -0.11
CA THR A 38 -2.93 -2.37 0.15
C THR A 38 -1.53 -1.78 -0.04
N HIS A 39 -1.32 -0.93 -1.04
CA HIS A 39 -0.06 -0.21 -1.21
C HIS A 39 0.25 0.69 -0.01
N SER A 40 -0.75 1.45 0.47
CA SER A 40 -0.58 2.32 1.64
C SER A 40 -0.27 1.52 2.90
N GLU A 41 -0.99 0.42 3.15
CA GLU A 41 -0.77 -0.44 4.32
C GLU A 41 0.65 -1.03 4.33
N ARG A 42 1.17 -1.42 3.16
CA ARG A 42 2.55 -1.92 3.04
C ARG A 42 3.60 -0.83 3.21
N LEU A 43 3.38 0.35 2.63
CA LEU A 43 4.26 1.50 2.85
C LEU A 43 4.36 1.86 4.34
N GLU A 44 3.22 1.86 5.05
CA GLU A 44 3.20 2.09 6.49
C GLU A 44 4.01 1.01 7.23
N LEU A 45 3.82 -0.27 6.91
CA LEU A 45 4.57 -1.38 7.50
C LEU A 45 6.07 -1.35 7.19
N GLU A 46 6.47 -0.92 6.01
CA GLU A 46 7.89 -0.78 5.62
C GLU A 46 8.52 0.49 6.20
N SER A 47 7.71 1.53 6.43
CA SER A 47 8.12 2.77 7.10
C SER A 47 8.08 2.68 8.63
N MET A 48 7.51 1.60 9.20
CA MET A 48 7.65 1.27 10.61
C MET A 48 9.12 0.93 10.88
N ASP A 49 9.91 1.96 11.11
CA ASP A 49 11.27 1.89 11.61
C ASP A 49 11.26 1.08 12.92
N PHE A 50 11.96 -0.06 12.93
CA PHE A 50 12.22 -0.85 14.14
C PHE A 50 13.00 -0.05 15.22
N ASP A 51 13.42 1.17 14.91
CA ASP A 51 14.13 2.08 15.82
C ASP A 51 13.26 2.53 17.02
N ASP A 52 11.93 2.57 16.87
CA ASP A 52 11.03 2.93 18.00
C ASP A 52 10.84 1.78 19.01
N CYS A 53 11.32 0.57 18.68
CA CYS A 53 11.39 -0.55 19.62
C CYS A 53 12.79 -0.70 20.27
N ALA A 54 13.83 -0.11 19.67
CA ALA A 54 15.19 -0.08 20.22
C ALA A 54 15.48 1.16 21.09
N GLY A 55 14.55 2.13 21.16
CA GLY A 55 14.64 3.39 21.90
C GLY A 55 14.29 3.38 23.40
N GLY A 56 14.22 2.21 24.06
CA GLY A 56 14.37 2.14 25.53
C GLY A 56 13.17 1.77 26.41
N ALA A 57 12.07 1.23 25.88
CA ALA A 57 10.94 0.75 26.71
C ALA A 57 10.97 -0.76 27.04
N CYS A 58 11.91 -1.53 26.47
CA CYS A 58 12.08 -2.95 26.79
C CYS A 58 13.39 -3.18 27.56
N LYS A 59 13.47 -2.67 28.79
CA LYS A 59 14.47 -3.11 29.76
C LYS A 59 13.73 -3.86 30.87
N LEU A 60 14.04 -5.15 30.94
CA LEU A 60 13.76 -6.10 32.02
C LEU A 60 13.85 -5.45 33.41
#